data_AF-A0A800JXS5-F1
#
_entry.id   AF-A0A800JXS5-F1
#
_cell.length_a   1.000
_cell.length_b   1.000
_cell.length_c   1.000
_cell.angle_alpha   90.00
_cell.angle_beta   90.00
_cell.angle_gamma   90.00
#
_symmetry.space_group_name_H-M   'P 1'
#
loop_
_entity.id
_entity.type
_entity.pdbx_description
1 polymer ?
#
loop_
_entity_poly.entity_id
_entity_poly.type
_entity_poly.pdbx_seq_one_letter_code
_entity_poly.pdbx_strand_id
1 'polypeptide(L)'
;MTDRVQVTVPVNVWGRLASEADTRGVTVEDILVAAINHVIRPQGRREMILAFVRAGFTDAQVAAHTGELVGFVAQVRRDAGLKAVRGSRG
;
A
#
# COMPACT_ATOMS: atom_id res chain seq x y z
N MET A 1 -0.90 -23.24 8.47
CA MET A 1 0.52 -23.20 8.85
C MET A 1 0.81 -21.76 9.22
N THR A 2 1.21 -21.47 10.44
CA THR A 2 1.49 -20.09 10.86
C THR A 2 2.99 -19.90 10.83
N ASP A 3 3.48 -19.21 9.81
CA ASP A 3 4.89 -18.87 9.71
C ASP A 3 5.21 -17.80 10.75
N ARG A 4 6.28 -18.01 11.53
CA ARG A 4 6.72 -17.06 12.57
C ARG A 4 7.88 -16.23 12.04
N VAL A 5 7.78 -14.92 12.21
CA VAL A 5 8.83 -13.95 11.90
C VAL A 5 9.27 -13.27 13.19
N GLN A 6 10.57 -13.04 13.34
CA GLN A 6 11.14 -12.31 14.48
C GLN A 6 11.64 -10.93 14.01
N VAL A 7 11.32 -9.89 14.79
CA VAL A 7 11.80 -8.53 14.55
C VAL A 7 12.55 -8.06 15.79
N THR A 8 13.80 -7.60 15.59
CA THR A 8 14.63 -7.05 16.67
C THR A 8 14.52 -5.53 16.65
N VAL A 9 14.14 -4.95 17.80
CA VAL A 9 14.08 -3.50 17.99
C VAL A 9 14.81 -3.09 19.27
N PRO A 10 15.44 -1.90 19.32
CA PRO A 10 16.02 -1.36 20.55
C PRO A 10 14.98 -1.22 21.67
N VAL A 11 15.37 -1.47 22.92
CA VAL A 11 14.47 -1.46 24.09
C VAL A 11 13.78 -0.11 24.27
N ASN A 12 14.46 1.00 24.01
CA ASN A 12 13.87 2.34 24.08
C ASN A 12 12.79 2.57 23.01
N VAL A 13 12.92 1.95 21.83
CA VAL A 13 11.88 1.98 20.78
C VAL A 13 10.70 1.11 21.18
N TRP A 14 10.96 -0.08 21.73
CA TRP A 14 9.91 -0.96 22.27
C TRP A 14 9.09 -0.26 23.36
N GLY A 15 9.75 0.42 24.30
CA GLY A 15 9.06 1.18 25.35
C GLY A 15 8.10 2.22 24.79
N ARG A 16 8.51 2.96 23.75
CA ARG A 16 7.64 3.93 23.07
C ARG A 16 6.45 3.28 22.39
N LEU A 17 6.66 2.16 21.69
CA LEU A 17 5.57 1.42 21.04
C LEU A 17 4.56 0.87 22.05
N ALA A 18 5.04 0.35 23.19
CA ALA A 18 4.19 -0.14 24.26
C ALA A 18 3.36 0.99 24.88
N SER A 19 3.96 2.14 25.18
CA SER A 19 3.22 3.31 25.69
C SER A 19 2.15 3.80 24.72
N GLU A 20 2.42 3.78 23.41
CA GLU A 20 1.46 4.15 22.38
C GLU A 20 0.29 3.15 22.31
N ALA A 21 0.59 1.85 22.42
CA ALA A 21 -0.38 0.76 22.43
C ALA A 21 -1.32 0.89 23.65
N ASP A 22 -0.77 1.10 24.84
CA ASP A 22 -1.51 1.30 26.08
C ASP A 22 -2.44 2.52 26.00
N THR A 23 -1.91 3.65 25.50
CA THR A 23 -2.68 4.89 25.33
C THR A 23 -3.89 4.71 24.41
N ARG A 24 -3.75 3.86 23.39
CA ARG A 24 -4.79 3.61 22.38
C ARG A 24 -5.69 2.41 22.72
N GLY A 25 -5.38 1.65 23.77
CA GLY A 25 -6.08 0.41 24.11
C GLY A 25 -5.96 -0.68 23.05
N VAL A 26 -4.80 -0.76 22.37
CA VAL A 26 -4.51 -1.76 21.32
C VAL A 26 -3.22 -2.51 21.64
N THR A 27 -2.85 -3.50 20.83
CA THR A 27 -1.57 -4.20 20.99
C THR A 27 -0.45 -3.53 20.17
N VAL A 28 0.80 -3.82 20.51
CA VAL A 28 1.95 -3.41 19.68
C VAL A 28 1.88 -4.04 18.29
N GLU A 29 1.34 -5.26 18.16
CA GLU A 29 1.10 -5.92 16.88
C GLU A 29 0.17 -5.08 16.00
N ASP A 30 -0.94 -4.58 16.54
CA ASP A 30 -1.87 -3.73 15.80
C ASP A 30 -1.20 -2.46 15.27
N ILE A 31 -0.33 -1.84 16.06
CA ILE A 31 0.45 -0.66 15.66
C ILE A 31 1.40 -1.02 14.51
N LEU A 32 2.13 -2.13 14.61
CA LEU A 32 3.06 -2.55 13.57
C LEU A 32 2.33 -2.87 12.26
N VAL A 33 1.19 -3.57 12.34
CA VAL A 33 0.34 -3.86 11.17
C VAL A 33 -0.16 -2.56 10.55
N ALA A 34 -0.64 -1.61 11.35
CA ALA A 34 -1.11 -0.32 10.85
C ALA A 34 0.02 0.50 10.19
N ALA A 35 1.20 0.54 10.80
CA ALA A 35 2.36 1.24 10.26
C ALA A 35 2.85 0.61 8.94
N ILE A 36 2.96 -0.71 8.89
CA ILE A 36 3.32 -1.44 7.68
C ILE A 36 2.28 -1.21 6.59
N ASN A 37 1.00 -1.29 6.92
CA ASN A 37 -0.07 -0.99 5.97
C ASN A 37 -0.04 0.45 5.48
N HIS A 38 0.30 1.42 6.34
CA HIS A 38 0.46 2.81 5.94
C HIS A 38 1.64 3.01 4.98
N VAL A 39 2.77 2.32 5.21
CA VAL A 39 3.95 2.38 4.34
C VAL A 39 3.70 1.68 2.99
N ILE A 40 3.04 0.51 3.00
CA ILE A 40 2.72 -0.27 1.79
C ILE A 40 1.52 0.33 1.02
N ARG A 41 0.63 1.02 1.73
CA ARG A 41 -0.61 1.60 1.19
C ARG A 41 -0.79 3.03 1.72
N PRO A 42 0.09 3.98 1.34
CA PRO A 42 -0.09 5.36 1.73
C PRO A 42 -1.46 5.84 1.23
N GLN A 43 -2.19 6.58 2.07
CA GLN A 43 -3.48 7.15 1.68
C GLN A 43 -3.29 7.95 0.38
N GLY A 44 -4.17 7.77 -0.60
CA GLY A 44 -3.98 8.33 -1.94
C GLY A 44 -3.47 7.35 -2.99
N ARG A 45 -3.13 6.10 -2.65
CA ARG A 45 -2.67 5.08 -3.62
C ARG A 45 -3.67 4.84 -4.75
N ARG A 46 -4.96 4.70 -4.40
CA ARG A 46 -6.04 4.53 -5.38
C ARG A 46 -6.17 5.80 -6.22
N GLU A 47 -6.16 6.96 -5.59
CA GLU A 47 -6.29 8.27 -6.23
C GLU A 47 -5.13 8.55 -7.20
N MET A 48 -3.90 8.18 -6.82
CA MET A 48 -2.69 8.29 -7.63
C MET A 48 -2.76 7.37 -8.86
N ILE A 49 -3.14 6.10 -8.68
CA ILE A 49 -3.38 5.17 -9.80
C ILE A 49 -4.43 5.75 -10.75
N LEU A 50 -5.56 6.23 -10.21
CA LEU A 50 -6.63 6.80 -11.00
C LEU A 50 -6.20 8.10 -11.70
N ALA A 51 -5.33 8.91 -11.10
CA ALA A 51 -4.78 10.10 -11.74
C ALA A 51 -3.95 9.73 -12.98
N PHE A 52 -3.04 8.75 -12.87
CA PHE A 52 -2.24 8.30 -14.02
C PHE A 52 -3.10 7.64 -15.11
N VAL A 53 -4.07 6.80 -14.74
CA VAL A 53 -5.00 6.19 -15.70
C VAL A 53 -5.81 7.27 -16.44
N ARG A 54 -6.32 8.28 -15.71
CA ARG A 54 -7.05 9.42 -16.32
C ARG A 54 -6.16 10.28 -17.20
N ALA A 55 -4.86 10.35 -16.90
CA ALA A 55 -3.85 10.98 -17.75
C ALA A 55 -3.48 10.14 -18.99
N GLY A 56 -4.10 8.97 -19.20
CA GLY A 56 -3.92 8.16 -20.40
C GLY A 56 -2.76 7.16 -20.33
N PHE A 57 -2.25 6.86 -19.14
CA PHE A 57 -1.22 5.82 -18.98
C PHE A 57 -1.85 4.42 -19.04
N THR A 58 -1.12 3.46 -19.61
CA THR A 58 -1.50 2.04 -19.57
C THR A 58 -1.28 1.44 -18.19
N ASP A 59 -2.01 0.38 -17.83
CA ASP A 59 -1.89 -0.28 -16.53
C ASP A 59 -0.44 -0.71 -16.21
N ALA A 60 0.33 -1.10 -17.24
CA ALA A 60 1.74 -1.45 -17.11
C ALA A 60 2.63 -0.24 -16.82
N GLN A 61 2.37 0.91 -17.46
CA GLN A 61 3.10 2.15 -17.18
C GLN A 61 2.77 2.66 -15.78
N VAL A 62 1.50 2.64 -15.36
CA VAL A 62 1.11 3.06 -14.01
C VAL A 62 1.78 2.16 -12.97
N ALA A 63 1.75 0.84 -13.16
CA ALA A 63 2.43 -0.12 -12.29
C ALA A 63 3.93 0.19 -12.14
N ALA A 64 4.62 0.52 -13.24
CA ALA A 64 6.02 0.92 -13.22
C ALA A 64 6.25 2.24 -12.47
N HIS A 65 5.35 3.23 -12.61
CA HIS A 65 5.48 4.52 -11.93
C HIS A 65 5.14 4.46 -10.43
N THR A 66 4.18 3.63 -10.05
CA THR A 66 3.69 3.56 -8.66
C THR A 66 4.31 2.41 -7.86
N GLY A 67 5.12 1.55 -8.49
CA GLY A 67 5.71 0.36 -7.85
C GLY A 67 4.69 -0.74 -7.58
N GLU A 68 3.58 -0.75 -8.32
CA GLU A 68 2.43 -1.62 -8.05
C GLU A 68 2.39 -2.85 -8.95
N LEU A 69 1.64 -3.86 -8.53
CA LEU A 69 1.32 -4.98 -9.41
C LEU A 69 0.35 -4.52 -10.51
N VAL A 70 0.63 -4.90 -11.76
CA VAL A 70 -0.25 -4.60 -12.91
C VAL A 70 -1.68 -5.08 -12.67
N GLY A 71 -1.85 -6.26 -12.06
CA GLY A 71 -3.17 -6.79 -11.71
C GLY A 71 -3.93 -5.92 -10.70
N PHE A 72 -3.22 -5.29 -9.76
CA PHE A 72 -3.82 -4.37 -8.80
C PHE A 72 -4.26 -3.07 -9.46
N VAL A 73 -3.42 -2.49 -10.32
CA VAL A 73 -3.75 -1.30 -11.12
C VAL A 73 -4.98 -1.55 -12.01
N ALA A 74 -5.00 -2.68 -12.72
CA ALA A 74 -6.13 -3.06 -13.57
C ALA A 74 -7.43 -3.24 -12.75
N GLN A 75 -7.35 -3.76 -11.52
CA GLN A 75 -8.50 -3.85 -10.63
C GLN A 75 -9.01 -2.46 -10.24
N VAL A 76 -8.12 -1.58 -9.75
CA VAL A 76 -8.49 -0.20 -9.37
C VAL A 76 -9.14 0.56 -10.52
N ARG A 77 -8.59 0.43 -11.73
CA ARG A 77 -9.15 1.02 -12.95
C ARG A 77 -10.56 0.50 -13.24
N ARG A 78 -10.77 -0.82 -13.18
CA ARG A 78 -12.06 -1.47 -13.43
C ARG A 78 -13.11 -1.07 -12.39
N ASP A 79 -12.74 -1.04 -11.11
CA ASP A 79 -13.62 -0.60 -10.02
C ASP A 79 -14.08 0.85 -10.19
N ALA A 80 -13.28 1.69 -10.86
CA ALA A 80 -13.62 3.08 -11.17
C ALA A 80 -14.36 3.23 -12.52
N GLY A 81 -14.71 2.13 -13.21
CA GLY A 81 -15.42 2.16 -14.49
C GLY A 81 -14.59 2.66 -15.67
N LEU A 82 -13.26 2.74 -15.53
CA LEU A 82 -12.37 3.30 -16.55
C LEU A 82 -11.94 2.22 -17.57
N LYS A 83 -11.99 2.57 -18.86
CA LYS A 83 -11.55 1.67 -19.94
C LYS A 83 -10.02 1.53 -19.95
N ALA A 84 -9.54 0.36 -20.34
CA ALA A 84 -8.11 0.13 -20.50
C ALA A 84 -7.56 1.03 -21.62
N VAL A 85 -6.47 1.73 -21.34
CA VAL A 85 -5.70 2.40 -22.38
C VAL A 85 -4.97 1.32 -23.19
N ARG A 86 -5.17 1.31 -24.50
CA ARG A 86 -4.39 0.46 -25.40
C ARG A 86 -3.08 1.19 -25.68
N GLY A 87 -1.95 0.58 -25.33
CA GLY A 87 -0.65 1.12 -25.72
C GLY A 87 -0.57 1.19 -27.24
N SER A 88 -0.27 2.37 -27.78
CA SER A 88 0.22 2.48 -29.15
C SER A 88 1.52 1.70 -29.21
N ARG A 89 1.57 0.62 -30.00
CA ARG A 89 2.83 -0.01 -30.39
C ARG A 89 3.53 1.00 -31.31
N GLY A 90 4.36 1.85 -30.73
CA GLY A 90 5.41 2.57 -31.44
C GLY A 90 6.58 1.64 -31.69
#